data_AF-A0A661PUQ1-F1
#
_entry.id   AF-A0A661PUQ1-F1
#
_cell.length_a   1.000
_cell.length_b   1.000
_cell.length_c   1.000
_cell.angle_alpha   90.00
_cell.angle_beta   90.00
_cell.angle_gamma   90.00
#
_symmetry.space_group_name_H-M   'P 1'
#
loop_
_entity.id
_entity.type
_entity.pdbx_description
1 polymer ?
#
loop_
_entity_poly.entity_id
_entity_poly.type
_entity_poly.pdbx_seq_one_letter_code
_entity_poly.pdbx_strand_id
1 'polypeptide(L)'
;DIIRAFIEPTLRYRDSKSGSNYFIALVGRAMAETDDTVRNLFLHQVKPLGMQLFEILAEALPDLQPERLYWRLQFTVGVISHAMRINGKFQMVPENVHPEQDADSLIEQLVPYLTAGLEAP
;
A
#
# COMPACT_ATOMS: atom_id res chain seq x y z
N ASP A 1 4.66 -14.71 -1.24
CA ASP A 1 4.62 -14.31 -2.67
C ASP A 1 3.48 -13.35 -3.03
N ILE A 2 2.22 -13.60 -2.64
CA ILE A 2 1.07 -12.74 -2.99
C ILE A 2 1.29 -11.27 -2.63
N ILE A 3 1.68 -10.99 -1.39
CA ILE A 3 1.89 -9.61 -0.90
C ILE A 3 3.08 -8.93 -1.57
N ARG A 4 4.18 -9.64 -1.81
CA ARG A 4 5.32 -9.12 -2.55
C ARG A 4 4.91 -8.72 -3.97
N ALA A 5 4.19 -9.59 -4.67
CA ALA A 5 3.70 -9.34 -6.03
C ALA A 5 2.77 -8.11 -6.12
N PHE A 6 2.01 -7.83 -5.07
CA PHE A 6 1.14 -6.65 -5.01
C PHE A 6 1.92 -5.34 -4.71
N ILE A 7 2.91 -5.40 -3.81
CA ILE A 7 3.59 -4.20 -3.28
C ILE A 7 4.77 -3.76 -4.14
N GLU A 8 5.58 -4.72 -4.60
CA GLU A 8 6.83 -4.43 -5.30
C GLU A 8 6.65 -3.51 -6.52
N PRO A 9 5.66 -3.73 -7.42
CA PRO A 9 5.45 -2.83 -8.56
C PRO A 9 5.12 -1.39 -8.13
N THR A 10 4.38 -1.24 -7.04
CA THR A 10 3.95 0.06 -6.53
C THR A 10 5.13 0.85 -5.97
N LEU A 11 6.01 0.20 -5.19
CA LEU A 11 7.22 0.83 -4.65
C LEU A 11 8.27 1.09 -5.72
N ARG A 12 8.47 0.17 -6.67
CA ARG A 12 9.37 0.41 -7.82
C ARG A 12 8.88 1.55 -8.70
N TYR A 13 7.56 1.70 -8.89
CA TYR A 13 6.98 2.83 -9.61
C TYR A 13 7.26 4.16 -8.90
N ARG A 14 7.13 4.21 -7.57
CA ARG A 14 7.45 5.41 -6.78
C ARG A 14 8.87 5.91 -7.06
N ASP A 15 9.84 5.00 -7.11
CA ASP A 15 11.26 5.31 -7.29
C ASP A 15 11.67 5.50 -8.77
N SER A 16 10.76 5.21 -9.70
CA SER A 16 10.99 5.44 -11.14
C SER A 16 11.12 6.94 -11.47
N LYS A 17 11.86 7.28 -12.54
CA LYS A 17 12.06 8.68 -12.95
C LYS A 17 10.90 9.23 -13.81
N SER A 18 10.64 10.53 -13.58
CA SER A 18 9.60 11.42 -14.16
C SER A 18 8.15 10.92 -14.08
N GLY A 19 7.32 11.57 -13.25
CA GLY A 19 5.87 11.38 -13.24
C GLY A 19 5.30 10.78 -11.96
N SER A 20 6.01 9.87 -11.30
CA SER A 20 5.53 9.12 -10.13
C SER A 20 5.08 10.03 -8.98
N ASN A 21 5.89 11.02 -8.62
CA ASN A 21 5.56 12.00 -7.58
C ASN A 21 4.29 12.80 -7.90
N TYR A 22 4.03 13.12 -9.18
CA TYR A 22 2.80 13.82 -9.58
C TYR A 22 1.59 12.91 -9.50
N PHE A 23 1.72 11.65 -9.92
CA PHE A 23 0.66 10.66 -9.80
C PHE A 23 0.29 10.40 -8.32
N ILE A 24 1.27 10.20 -7.46
CA ILE A 24 1.07 9.99 -6.02
C ILE A 24 0.38 11.22 -5.39
N ALA A 25 0.80 12.43 -5.75
CA ALA A 25 0.17 13.65 -5.29
C ALA A 25 -1.28 13.78 -5.80
N LEU A 26 -1.54 13.42 -7.06
CA LEU A 26 -2.89 13.43 -7.64
C LEU A 26 -3.82 12.47 -6.89
N VAL A 27 -3.38 11.22 -6.67
CA VAL A 27 -4.14 10.23 -5.89
C VAL A 27 -4.39 10.74 -4.48
N GLY A 28 -3.36 11.27 -3.81
CA GLY A 28 -3.52 11.83 -2.46
C GLY A 28 -4.54 12.97 -2.39
N ARG A 29 -4.58 13.86 -3.38
CA ARG A 29 -5.58 14.94 -3.47
C ARG A 29 -6.98 14.39 -3.78
N ALA A 30 -7.09 13.45 -4.72
CA ALA A 30 -8.35 12.82 -5.06
C ALA A 30 -9.02 12.15 -3.85
N MET A 31 -8.23 11.58 -2.94
CA MET A 31 -8.75 10.95 -1.72
C MET A 31 -9.13 11.95 -0.63
N ALA A 32 -8.59 13.16 -0.65
CA ALA A 32 -8.83 14.20 0.36
C ALA A 32 -9.86 15.26 -0.07
N GLU A 33 -10.21 15.31 -1.35
CA GLU A 33 -11.16 16.27 -1.90
C GLU A 33 -12.58 16.01 -1.39
N THR A 34 -13.35 17.10 -1.24
CA THR A 34 -14.76 17.04 -0.81
C THR A 34 -15.69 16.57 -1.92
N ASP A 35 -15.35 16.89 -3.17
CA ASP A 35 -16.01 16.34 -4.36
C ASP A 35 -15.48 14.93 -4.66
N ASP A 36 -16.38 13.96 -4.59
CA ASP A 36 -16.08 12.55 -4.75
C ASP A 36 -15.82 12.14 -6.22
N THR A 37 -15.98 13.03 -7.19
CA THR A 37 -15.89 12.71 -8.63
C THR A 37 -14.54 12.08 -8.99
N VAL A 38 -13.44 12.72 -8.62
CA VAL A 38 -12.08 12.22 -8.94
C VAL A 38 -11.78 10.95 -8.13
N ARG A 39 -12.23 10.91 -6.87
CA ARG A 39 -12.10 9.73 -6.01
C ARG A 39 -12.79 8.52 -6.62
N ASN A 40 -14.03 8.68 -7.06
CA ASN A 40 -14.84 7.62 -7.65
C ASN A 40 -14.26 7.14 -8.98
N LEU A 41 -13.74 8.05 -9.81
CA LEU A 41 -13.02 7.69 -11.03
C LEU A 41 -11.79 6.81 -10.71
N PHE A 42 -10.99 7.20 -9.73
CA PHE A 42 -9.83 6.41 -9.32
C PHE A 42 -10.24 5.05 -8.75
N LEU A 43 -11.21 5.02 -7.83
CA LEU A 43 -11.72 3.79 -7.23
C LEU A 43 -12.31 2.83 -8.26
N HIS A 44 -12.98 3.34 -9.30
CA HIS A 44 -13.48 2.51 -10.39
C HIS A 44 -12.36 1.74 -11.09
N GLN A 45 -11.19 2.36 -11.28
CA GLN A 45 -10.04 1.73 -11.94
C GLN A 45 -9.34 0.70 -11.05
N VAL A 46 -9.22 0.96 -9.73
CA VAL A 46 -8.48 0.08 -8.82
C VAL A 46 -9.34 -0.99 -8.15
N LYS A 47 -10.67 -0.85 -8.15
CA LYS A 47 -11.59 -1.81 -7.54
C LYS A 47 -11.38 -3.25 -8.03
N PRO A 48 -11.25 -3.54 -9.33
CA PRO A 48 -11.05 -4.92 -9.79
C PRO A 48 -9.79 -5.55 -9.19
N LEU A 49 -8.70 -4.80 -9.09
CA LEU A 49 -7.46 -5.27 -8.48
C LEU A 49 -7.63 -5.57 -6.99
N GLY A 50 -8.32 -4.70 -6.26
CA GLY A 50 -8.61 -4.92 -4.83
C GLY A 50 -9.49 -6.14 -4.57
N MET A 51 -10.51 -6.36 -5.41
CA MET A 51 -11.38 -7.55 -5.32
C MET A 51 -10.60 -8.83 -5.59
N GLN A 52 -9.78 -8.85 -6.64
CA GLN A 52 -8.97 -10.02 -6.98
C GLN A 52 -7.95 -10.34 -5.87
N LEU A 53 -7.32 -9.33 -5.27
CA LEU A 53 -6.41 -9.54 -4.14
C LEU A 53 -7.14 -10.11 -2.92
N PHE A 54 -8.36 -9.63 -2.63
CA PHE A 54 -9.17 -10.17 -1.55
C PHE A 54 -9.49 -11.66 -1.77
N GLU A 55 -9.91 -12.04 -2.97
CA GLU A 55 -10.22 -13.43 -3.32
C GLU A 55 -8.99 -14.34 -3.16
N ILE A 56 -7.84 -13.93 -3.70
CA ILE A 56 -6.59 -14.69 -3.59
C ILE A 56 -6.15 -14.85 -2.12
N LEU A 57 -6.30 -13.80 -1.30
CA LEU A 57 -5.96 -13.88 0.12
C LEU A 57 -6.96 -14.73 0.92
N ALA A 58 -8.25 -14.74 0.54
CA ALA A 58 -9.25 -15.59 1.16
C ALA A 58 -8.96 -17.08 0.90
N GLU A 59 -8.49 -17.41 -0.31
CA GLU A 59 -8.03 -18.76 -0.65
C GLU A 59 -6.76 -19.14 0.13
N ALA A 60 -5.83 -18.20 0.30
CA ALA A 60 -4.58 -18.42 1.02
C ALA A 60 -4.76 -18.51 2.55
N LEU A 61 -5.83 -17.91 3.10
CA LEU A 61 -6.12 -17.82 4.54
C LEU A 61 -7.55 -18.34 4.84
N PRO A 62 -7.84 -19.63 4.58
CA PRO A 62 -9.20 -20.16 4.60
C PRO A 62 -9.88 -20.13 5.98
N ASP A 63 -9.08 -20.13 7.06
CA ASP A 63 -9.60 -20.09 8.44
C ASP A 63 -9.93 -18.66 8.90
N LEU A 64 -9.55 -17.64 8.12
CA LEU A 64 -9.78 -16.24 8.45
C LEU A 64 -11.17 -15.79 7.96
N GLN A 65 -11.96 -15.23 8.87
CA GLN A 65 -13.28 -14.67 8.52
C GLN A 65 -13.15 -13.55 7.47
N PRO A 66 -14.01 -13.50 6.44
CA PRO A 66 -13.97 -12.49 5.38
C PRO A 66 -13.93 -11.05 5.89
N GLU A 67 -14.67 -10.74 6.96
CA GLU A 67 -14.73 -9.41 7.57
C GLU A 67 -13.37 -9.02 8.18
N ARG A 68 -12.66 -9.98 8.80
CA ARG A 68 -11.32 -9.73 9.34
C ARG A 68 -10.31 -9.55 8.21
N LEU A 69 -10.39 -10.38 7.17
CA LEU A 69 -9.54 -10.24 6.00
C LEU A 69 -9.72 -8.86 5.35
N TYR A 70 -10.98 -8.39 5.23
CA TYR A 70 -11.29 -7.08 4.70
C TYR A 70 -10.56 -5.98 5.48
N TRP A 71 -10.65 -5.99 6.81
CA TRP A 71 -9.96 -5.01 7.65
C TRP A 71 -8.44 -5.09 7.55
N ARG A 72 -7.87 -6.30 7.53
CA ARG A 72 -6.41 -6.48 7.33
C ARG A 72 -5.95 -5.96 5.98
N LEU A 73 -6.79 -6.09 4.95
CA LEU A 73 -6.52 -5.50 3.64
C LEU A 73 -6.60 -3.97 3.68
N GLN A 74 -7.56 -3.38 4.40
CA GLN A 74 -7.61 -1.92 4.62
C GLN A 74 -6.35 -1.41 5.33
N PHE A 75 -5.86 -2.12 6.35
CA PHE A 75 -4.60 -1.78 7.03
C PHE A 75 -3.40 -1.86 6.09
N THR A 76 -3.36 -2.92 5.28
CA THR A 76 -2.33 -3.12 4.24
C THR A 76 -2.29 -1.94 3.26
N VAL A 77 -3.47 -1.53 2.75
CA VAL A 77 -3.59 -0.35 1.88
C VAL A 77 -3.11 0.93 2.59
N GLY A 78 -3.43 1.10 3.87
CA GLY A 78 -2.98 2.24 4.68
C GLY A 78 -1.45 2.31 4.79
N VAL A 79 -0.81 1.18 5.08
CA VAL A 79 0.66 1.07 5.17
C VAL A 79 1.31 1.38 3.83
N ILE A 80 0.83 0.79 2.73
CA ILE A 80 1.37 1.05 1.39
C ILE A 80 1.19 2.52 1.01
N SER A 81 0.00 3.08 1.26
CA SER A 81 -0.30 4.50 0.99
C SER A 81 0.60 5.44 1.78
N HIS A 82 1.00 5.05 3.00
CA HIS A 82 1.95 5.80 3.79
C HIS A 82 3.37 5.70 3.20
N ALA A 83 3.84 4.49 2.88
CA ALA A 83 5.14 4.25 2.27
C ALA A 83 5.31 4.97 0.91
N MET A 84 4.23 5.10 0.15
CA MET A 84 4.22 5.87 -1.11
C MET A 84 4.40 7.37 -0.91
N ARG A 85 3.92 7.93 0.22
CA ARG A 85 4.06 9.36 0.55
C ARG A 85 5.40 9.70 1.16
N ILE A 86 6.00 8.77 1.90
CA ILE A 86 7.34 8.92 2.46
C ILE A 86 8.35 8.73 1.33
N ASN A 87 8.69 9.84 0.67
CA ASN A 87 9.75 9.91 -0.33
C ASN A 87 10.74 11.00 0.08
N GLY A 88 11.65 10.69 0.98
CA GLY A 88 12.68 11.59 1.52
C GLY A 88 12.24 12.45 2.69
N LYS A 89 10.95 12.46 3.03
CA LYS A 89 10.32 13.46 3.91
C LYS A 89 9.89 12.86 5.24
N PHE A 90 10.85 12.50 6.09
CA PHE A 90 10.56 12.13 7.46
C PHE A 90 10.55 13.36 8.37
N GLN A 91 9.47 13.55 9.12
CA GLN A 91 9.32 14.73 9.99
C GLN A 91 9.67 14.45 11.46
N MET A 92 9.76 13.18 11.88
CA MET A 92 9.94 12.77 13.29
C MET A 92 10.85 11.54 13.39
N VAL A 93 12.10 11.67 12.94
CA VAL A 93 13.10 10.60 13.06
C VAL A 93 13.83 10.73 14.40
N PRO A 94 13.86 9.69 15.25
CA PRO A 94 14.63 9.71 16.48
C PRO A 94 16.14 9.92 16.23
N GLU A 95 16.86 10.38 17.26
CA GLU A 95 18.31 10.53 17.18
C GLU A 95 18.99 9.18 16.89
N ASN A 96 20.00 9.18 16.02
CA ASN A 96 20.72 8.00 15.53
C ASN A 96 19.90 7.00 14.70
N VAL A 97 18.70 7.37 14.21
CA VAL A 97 17.94 6.56 13.27
C VAL A 97 18.16 7.08 11.84
N HIS A 98 18.58 6.19 10.94
CA HIS A 98 18.80 6.48 9.53
C HIS A 98 17.89 5.59 8.68
N PRO A 99 16.66 6.04 8.41
CA PRO A 99 15.72 5.23 7.64
C PRO A 99 16.15 5.12 6.18
N GLU A 100 16.34 3.89 5.72
CA GLU A 100 16.48 3.55 4.30
C GLU A 100 15.14 3.76 3.59
N GLN A 101 15.20 4.13 2.30
CA GLN A 101 14.02 4.63 1.59
C GLN A 101 13.88 4.14 0.16
N ASP A 102 14.91 3.52 -0.39
CA ASP A 102 14.79 2.93 -1.72
C ASP A 102 13.77 1.79 -1.69
N ALA A 103 13.22 1.49 -2.87
CA ALA A 103 12.17 0.51 -3.04
C ALA A 103 12.59 -0.85 -2.49
N ASP A 104 13.83 -1.30 -2.72
CA ASP A 104 14.28 -2.63 -2.32
C ASP A 104 14.31 -2.73 -0.78
N SER A 105 14.91 -1.74 -0.10
CA SER A 105 14.96 -1.69 1.37
C SER A 105 13.56 -1.63 2.00
N LEU A 106 12.61 -0.94 1.39
CA LEU A 106 11.23 -0.89 1.87
C LEU A 106 10.44 -2.17 1.58
N ILE A 107 10.67 -2.82 0.43
CA ILE A 107 10.05 -4.11 0.12
C ILE A 107 10.45 -5.15 1.17
N GLU A 108 11.74 -5.21 1.51
CA GLU A 108 12.25 -6.18 2.50
C GLU A 108 11.73 -5.92 3.92
N GLN A 109 11.34 -4.68 4.25
CA GLN A 109 10.69 -4.38 5.53
C GLN A 109 9.17 -4.58 5.50
N LEU A 110 8.49 -4.14 4.44
CA LEU A 110 7.02 -4.13 4.38
C LEU A 110 6.43 -5.51 4.13
N VAL A 111 7.04 -6.32 3.27
CA VAL A 111 6.52 -7.66 2.95
C VAL A 111 6.37 -8.52 4.20
N PRO A 112 7.41 -8.75 5.03
CA PRO A 112 7.25 -9.57 6.23
C PRO A 112 6.30 -8.94 7.26
N TYR A 113 6.33 -7.61 7.42
CA TYR A 113 5.41 -6.91 8.34
C TYR A 113 3.94 -7.12 7.96
N LEU A 114 3.61 -6.97 6.67
CA LEU A 114 2.26 -7.11 6.17
C LEU A 114 1.80 -8.56 6.13
N THR A 115 2.68 -9.49 5.75
CA THR A 115 2.40 -10.92 5.83
C THR A 115 2.06 -11.34 7.26
N ALA A 116 2.87 -10.96 8.25
CA ALA A 116 2.59 -11.25 9.65
C ALA A 116 1.28 -10.60 10.14
N GLY A 117 0.99 -9.36 9.71
CA GLY A 117 -0.27 -8.69 10.03
C GLY A 117 -1.50 -9.37 9.41
N LEU A 118 -1.34 -9.96 8.22
CA LEU A 118 -2.38 -10.73 7.54
C LEU A 118 -2.61 -12.10 8.17
N GLU A 119 -1.58 -12.71 8.73
CA GLU A 119 -1.60 -14.05 9.35
C GLU A 119 -1.82 -14.02 10.87
N ALA A 120 -1.91 -12.84 11.48
CA ALA A 120 -2.15 -12.70 12.91
C ALA A 120 -3.40 -13.50 13.37
N PRO A 121 -3.48 -13.92 14.64
CA PRO A 121 -4.66 -14.61 15.18
C PRO A 121 -5.93 -13.73 15.18
#